data_AF-D2B0L7-F1
#
_entry.id   AF-D2B0L7-F1
#
_cell.length_a   1.000
_cell.length_b   1.000
_cell.length_c   1.000
_cell.angle_alpha   90.00
_cell.angle_beta   90.00
_cell.angle_gamma   90.00
#
_symmetry.space_group_name_H-M   'P 1'
#
loop_
_entity.id
_entity.type
_entity.pdbx_description
1 polymer ?
#
loop_
_entity_poly.entity_id
_entity_poly.type
_entity_poly.pdbx_seq_one_letter_code
_entity_poly.pdbx_strand_id
1 'polypeptide(L)'
;MASTLTLLCAVVAGVAAGTAGTELTRGPSQAELDRAAAGEMALRWQVWPAGRVFPETISYAAEQGGEEKARRVGISPETRCDRGVDAKLRKAMRRAGCRGILRATYLDALQGVVVTVGVAAFTGEAGAAAAKAALPRAGRPSPGLRALAFPGTVTDRFTAAGRQSSLVRQAGPYVVMTTVGQVDGRPAKAVGEQRPAMFAFTGDIADRILAELSTPVRPDCVSEEWRC
;
A
#
# COMPACT_ATOMS: atom_id res chain seq x y z
N MET A 1 32.01 -54.14 23.31
CA MET A 1 31.31 -53.39 22.25
C MET A 1 30.10 -52.59 22.75
N ALA A 2 29.45 -52.96 23.86
CA ALA A 2 28.30 -52.20 24.40
C ALA A 2 28.68 -50.82 25.02
N SER A 3 29.82 -50.72 25.73
CA SER A 3 30.22 -49.48 26.44
C SER A 3 30.60 -48.29 25.56
N THR A 4 31.10 -48.54 24.34
CA THR A 4 31.48 -47.47 23.42
C THR A 4 30.26 -46.81 22.79
N LEU A 5 29.20 -47.58 22.54
CA LEU A 5 27.96 -47.10 21.95
C LEU A 5 27.17 -46.21 22.93
N THR A 6 27.13 -46.58 24.22
CA THR A 6 26.46 -45.77 25.26
C THR A 6 27.17 -44.44 25.52
N LEU A 7 28.51 -44.42 25.52
CA LEU A 7 29.26 -43.16 25.64
C LEU A 7 29.01 -42.23 24.45
N LEU A 8 28.99 -42.77 23.23
CA LEU A 8 28.70 -42.00 22.01
C LEU A 8 27.29 -41.41 22.03
N CYS A 9 26.27 -42.20 22.41
CA CYS A 9 24.90 -41.70 22.52
C CYS A 9 24.75 -40.62 23.61
N ALA A 10 25.43 -40.77 24.76
CA ALA A 10 25.38 -39.79 25.85
C ALA A 10 26.04 -38.45 25.44
N VAL A 11 27.16 -38.49 24.72
CA VAL A 11 27.82 -37.28 24.21
C VAL A 11 26.96 -36.57 23.16
N VAL A 12 26.37 -37.32 22.22
CA VAL A 12 25.48 -36.74 21.20
C VAL A 12 24.23 -36.12 21.84
N ALA A 13 23.63 -36.77 22.84
CA ALA A 13 22.50 -36.22 23.58
C ALA A 13 22.88 -34.95 24.36
N GLY A 14 24.07 -34.92 24.98
CA GLY A 14 24.57 -33.74 25.69
C GLY A 14 24.84 -32.54 24.77
N VAL A 15 25.40 -32.77 23.58
CA VAL A 15 25.63 -31.71 22.59
C VAL A 15 24.30 -31.22 22.00
N ALA A 16 23.36 -32.13 21.67
CA ALA A 16 22.05 -31.76 21.16
C ALA A 16 21.19 -31.02 22.19
N ALA A 17 21.26 -31.40 23.47
CA ALA A 17 20.60 -30.68 24.56
C ALA A 17 21.26 -29.32 24.82
N GLY A 18 22.58 -29.22 24.70
CA GLY A 18 23.31 -27.97 24.81
C GLY A 18 22.97 -26.98 23.71
N THR A 19 22.94 -27.42 22.44
CA THR A 19 22.61 -26.56 21.30
C THR A 19 21.13 -26.19 21.27
N ALA A 20 20.23 -27.11 21.65
CA ALA A 20 18.81 -26.81 21.82
C ALA A 20 18.57 -25.82 22.98
N GLY A 21 19.29 -25.98 24.09
CA GLY A 21 19.22 -25.06 25.23
C GLY A 21 19.71 -23.66 24.88
N THR A 22 20.80 -23.54 24.11
CA THR A 22 21.32 -22.24 23.68
C THR A 22 20.40 -21.50 22.70
N GLU A 23 19.70 -22.22 21.81
CA GLU A 23 18.70 -21.60 20.93
C GLU A 23 17.45 -21.16 21.70
N LEU A 24 17.08 -21.86 22.78
CA LEU A 24 15.94 -21.47 23.63
C LEU A 24 16.22 -20.23 24.50
N THR A 25 17.48 -19.90 24.78
CA THR A 25 17.86 -18.73 25.61
C THR A 25 18.51 -17.60 24.83
N ARG A 26 18.72 -17.76 23.52
CA ARG A 26 19.35 -16.77 22.66
C ARG A 26 18.33 -15.69 22.28
N GLY A 27 18.76 -14.43 22.31
CA GLY A 27 17.99 -13.32 21.73
C GLY A 27 17.95 -13.36 20.20
N PRO A 28 16.99 -12.66 19.57
CA PRO A 28 16.82 -12.70 18.12
C PRO A 28 18.04 -12.12 17.39
N SER A 29 18.41 -12.76 16.29
CA SER A 29 19.38 -12.24 15.34
C SER A 29 18.81 -11.08 14.54
N GLN A 30 19.69 -10.26 13.94
CA GLN A 30 19.27 -9.18 13.05
C GLN A 30 18.39 -9.68 11.89
N ALA A 31 18.72 -10.84 11.31
CA ALA A 31 17.92 -11.44 10.23
C ALA A 31 16.52 -11.86 10.69
N GLU A 32 16.33 -12.20 11.97
CA GLU A 32 15.02 -12.51 12.55
C GLU A 32 14.21 -11.23 12.78
N LEU A 33 14.85 -10.18 13.29
CA LEU A 33 14.24 -8.86 13.46
C LEU A 33 13.81 -8.25 12.12
N ASP A 34 14.66 -8.34 11.09
CA ASP A 34 14.34 -7.82 9.76
C ASP A 34 13.17 -8.58 9.12
N ARG A 35 13.13 -9.91 9.29
CA ARG A 35 12.00 -10.73 8.83
C ARG A 35 10.71 -10.39 9.57
N ALA A 36 10.77 -10.14 10.87
CA ALA A 36 9.63 -9.73 11.68
C ALA A 36 9.12 -8.35 11.25
N ALA A 37 10.02 -7.38 11.06
CA ALA A 37 9.68 -6.04 10.56
C ALA A 37 9.01 -6.08 9.17
N ALA A 38 9.56 -6.86 8.24
CA ALA A 38 8.99 -7.04 6.91
C ALA A 38 7.62 -7.73 6.96
N GLY A 39 7.45 -8.72 7.85
CA GLY A 39 6.19 -9.43 8.08
C GLY A 39 5.09 -8.52 8.61
N GLU A 40 5.39 -7.71 9.63
CA GLU A 40 4.47 -6.69 10.17
C GLU A 40 4.06 -5.70 9.08
N MET A 41 5.05 -5.13 8.37
CA MET A 41 4.81 -4.16 7.30
C MET A 41 3.85 -4.73 6.24
N ALA A 42 4.05 -5.99 5.82
CA ALA A 42 3.21 -6.64 4.81
C ALA A 42 1.76 -6.90 5.27
N LEU A 43 1.48 -6.86 6.57
CA LEU A 43 0.14 -7.08 7.15
C LEU A 43 -0.63 -5.79 7.44
N ARG A 44 0.03 -4.63 7.45
CA ARG A 44 -0.58 -3.32 7.81
C ARG A 44 -1.89 -3.03 7.07
N TRP A 45 -1.96 -3.28 5.76
CA TRP A 45 -3.18 -3.05 4.97
C TRP A 45 -4.41 -3.84 5.47
N GLN A 46 -4.19 -5.00 6.11
CA GLN A 46 -5.25 -5.86 6.60
C GLN A 46 -5.55 -5.62 8.08
N VAL A 47 -4.53 -5.31 8.87
CA VAL A 47 -4.62 -5.22 10.34
C VAL A 47 -4.96 -3.81 10.81
N TRP A 48 -4.44 -2.78 10.13
CA TRP A 48 -4.69 -1.41 10.57
C TRP A 48 -6.14 -0.98 10.30
N PRO A 49 -6.70 -0.10 11.16
CA PRO A 49 -7.94 0.58 10.83
C PRO A 49 -7.80 1.28 9.47
N ALA A 50 -8.82 1.16 8.61
CA ALA A 50 -8.76 1.75 7.28
C ALA A 50 -8.56 3.29 7.32
N GLY A 51 -9.01 3.95 8.40
CA GLY A 51 -8.77 5.37 8.64
C GLY A 51 -7.34 5.74 9.03
N ARG A 52 -6.51 4.78 9.44
CA ARG A 52 -5.06 4.97 9.59
C ARG A 52 -4.37 4.95 8.23
N VAL A 53 -4.75 3.99 7.37
CA VAL A 53 -4.23 3.92 5.99
C VAL A 53 -4.68 5.13 5.16
N PHE A 54 -5.92 5.56 5.37
CA PHE A 54 -6.53 6.72 4.71
C PHE A 54 -7.02 7.72 5.75
N PRO A 55 -6.16 8.63 6.24
CA PRO A 55 -6.52 9.66 7.21
C PRO A 55 -7.70 10.52 6.76
N GLU A 56 -8.39 11.14 7.72
CA GLU A 56 -9.50 12.05 7.40
C GLU A 56 -9.06 13.26 6.56
N THR A 57 -7.86 13.76 6.83
CA THR A 57 -7.24 14.85 6.06
C THR A 57 -5.80 14.53 5.71
N ILE A 58 -5.38 14.88 4.49
CA ILE A 58 -4.00 14.74 4.05
C ILE A 58 -3.53 16.08 3.51
N SER A 59 -2.44 16.62 4.07
CA SER A 59 -1.86 17.84 3.51
C SER A 59 -1.09 17.60 2.21
N TYR A 60 -1.08 18.61 1.36
CA TYR A 60 -0.30 18.66 0.12
C TYR A 60 0.17 20.10 -0.17
N ALA A 61 1.19 20.26 -1.01
CA ALA A 61 1.64 21.57 -1.48
C ALA A 61 0.70 22.12 -2.56
N ALA A 62 0.19 23.34 -2.36
CA ALA A 62 -0.69 23.98 -3.33
C ALA A 62 0.10 24.46 -4.56
N GLU A 63 -0.55 24.52 -5.72
CA GLU A 63 0.08 24.95 -6.99
C GLU A 63 0.65 26.38 -6.90
N GLN A 64 -0.02 27.25 -6.15
CA GLN A 64 0.37 28.66 -5.96
C GLN A 64 1.31 28.86 -4.76
N GLY A 65 1.77 27.78 -4.12
CA GLY A 65 2.56 27.80 -2.90
C GLY A 65 1.70 27.71 -1.62
N GLY A 66 2.33 27.26 -0.54
CA GLY A 66 1.66 26.98 0.73
C GLY A 66 1.20 25.52 0.88
N GLU A 67 0.59 25.21 2.01
CA GLU A 67 0.08 23.87 2.35
C GLU A 67 -1.45 23.91 2.43
N GLU A 68 -2.09 22.99 1.70
CA GLU A 68 -3.53 22.78 1.71
C GLU A 68 -3.85 21.37 2.21
N LYS A 69 -5.12 21.08 2.48
CA LYS A 69 -5.55 19.76 2.99
C LYS A 69 -6.66 19.17 2.13
N ALA A 70 -6.41 17.99 1.61
CA ALA A 70 -7.43 17.16 0.99
C ALA A 70 -8.28 16.50 2.09
N ARG A 71 -9.60 16.43 1.91
CA ARG A 71 -10.53 15.81 2.85
C ARG A 71 -11.10 14.51 2.30
N ARG A 72 -11.09 13.47 3.12
CA ARG A 72 -11.60 12.15 2.75
C ARG A 72 -13.12 12.17 2.72
N VAL A 73 -13.69 11.73 1.60
CA VAL A 73 -15.14 11.56 1.42
C VAL A 73 -15.60 10.20 1.91
N GLY A 74 -14.81 9.15 1.65
CA GLY A 74 -15.13 7.82 2.13
C GLY A 74 -14.09 6.76 1.76
N ILE A 75 -14.27 5.57 2.31
CA ILE A 75 -13.46 4.37 2.06
C ILE A 75 -14.38 3.25 1.54
N SER A 76 -13.94 2.54 0.51
CA SER A 76 -14.63 1.36 -0.02
C SER A 76 -14.41 0.14 0.89
N PRO A 77 -15.47 -0.61 1.25
CA PRO A 77 -15.31 -1.91 1.92
C PRO A 77 -14.85 -3.02 0.96
N GLU A 78 -14.98 -2.82 -0.34
CA GLU A 78 -14.50 -3.77 -1.36
C GLU A 78 -12.98 -3.71 -1.50
N THR A 79 -12.32 -4.84 -1.24
CA THR A 79 -10.85 -4.97 -1.25
C THR A 79 -10.32 -5.93 -2.32
N ARG A 80 -11.19 -6.60 -3.09
CA ARG A 80 -10.74 -7.55 -4.12
C ARG A 80 -9.96 -6.84 -5.22
N CYS A 81 -8.80 -7.40 -5.57
CA CYS A 81 -7.88 -6.81 -6.54
C CYS A 81 -8.52 -6.54 -7.91
N ASP A 82 -9.36 -7.45 -8.40
CA ASP A 82 -10.01 -7.34 -9.71
C ASP A 82 -11.12 -6.27 -9.76
N ARG A 83 -11.62 -5.87 -8.59
CA ARG A 83 -12.62 -4.81 -8.42
C ARG A 83 -11.97 -3.43 -8.29
N GLY A 84 -10.71 -3.36 -7.83
CA GLY A 84 -9.96 -2.11 -7.68
C GLY A 84 -9.41 -1.52 -8.98
N VAL A 85 -9.10 -2.35 -9.99
CA VAL A 85 -8.45 -1.90 -11.25
C VAL A 85 -9.27 -2.21 -12.49
N ASP A 86 -8.94 -1.54 -13.59
CA ASP A 86 -9.52 -1.82 -14.91
C ASP A 86 -9.27 -3.27 -15.36
N ALA A 87 -10.19 -3.81 -16.17
CA ALA A 87 -10.17 -5.22 -16.58
C ALA A 87 -8.84 -5.66 -17.22
N LYS A 88 -8.20 -4.77 -17.99
CA LYS A 88 -6.90 -5.01 -18.66
C LYS A 88 -5.75 -5.30 -17.68
N LEU A 89 -5.84 -4.85 -16.43
CA LEU A 89 -4.79 -5.02 -15.42
C LEU A 89 -5.00 -6.25 -14.52
N ARG A 90 -6.21 -6.82 -14.48
CA ARG A 90 -6.55 -7.92 -13.56
C ARG A 90 -5.61 -9.12 -13.63
N LYS A 91 -5.21 -9.50 -14.85
CA LYS A 91 -4.28 -10.62 -15.08
C LYS A 91 -2.87 -10.30 -14.57
N ALA A 92 -2.39 -9.08 -14.79
CA ALA A 92 -1.09 -8.64 -14.29
C ALA A 92 -1.07 -8.59 -12.76
N MET A 93 -2.08 -7.96 -12.14
CA MET A 93 -2.21 -7.89 -10.67
C MET A 93 -2.25 -9.28 -10.02
N ARG A 94 -3.01 -10.21 -10.61
CA ARG A 94 -3.05 -11.60 -10.12
C ARG A 94 -1.69 -12.29 -10.22
N ARG A 95 -1.00 -12.16 -11.36
CA ARG A 95 0.33 -12.77 -11.57
C ARG A 95 1.39 -12.18 -10.64
N ALA A 96 1.26 -10.89 -10.31
CA ALA A 96 2.10 -10.20 -9.35
C ALA A 96 1.83 -10.60 -7.88
N GLY A 97 0.81 -11.44 -7.61
CA GLY A 97 0.49 -11.87 -6.25
C GLY A 97 -0.28 -10.82 -5.44
N CYS A 98 -1.16 -10.04 -6.07
CA CYS A 98 -2.02 -9.08 -5.38
C CYS A 98 -2.88 -9.77 -4.30
N ARG A 99 -2.83 -9.23 -3.08
CA ARG A 99 -3.55 -9.72 -1.89
C ARG A 99 -4.83 -8.95 -1.63
N GLY A 100 -4.81 -7.64 -1.91
CA GLY A 100 -5.96 -6.75 -1.77
C GLY A 100 -5.65 -5.36 -2.31
N ILE A 101 -6.71 -4.62 -2.64
CA ILE A 101 -6.63 -3.20 -3.02
C ILE A 101 -7.63 -2.42 -2.18
N LEU A 102 -7.14 -1.65 -1.22
CA LEU A 102 -7.96 -0.70 -0.47
C LEU A 102 -8.15 0.57 -1.31
N ARG A 103 -9.30 1.25 -1.20
CA ARG A 103 -9.55 2.49 -1.93
C ARG A 103 -10.29 3.53 -1.08
N ALA A 104 -9.87 4.78 -1.22
CA ALA A 104 -10.52 5.93 -0.62
C ALA A 104 -10.62 7.07 -1.64
N THR A 105 -11.59 7.96 -1.46
CA THR A 105 -11.72 9.16 -2.28
C THR A 105 -11.59 10.41 -1.43
N TYR A 106 -10.84 11.38 -1.93
CA TYR A 106 -10.63 12.68 -1.32
C TYR A 106 -11.06 13.79 -2.28
N LEU A 107 -11.41 14.93 -1.70
CA LEU A 107 -11.53 16.21 -2.38
C LEU A 107 -10.33 17.08 -2.02
N ASP A 108 -9.84 17.87 -2.96
CA ASP A 108 -8.90 18.95 -2.69
C ASP A 108 -9.53 20.04 -1.80
N ALA A 109 -8.72 20.99 -1.32
CA ALA A 109 -9.19 22.03 -0.42
C ALA A 109 -10.28 22.91 -1.05
N LEU A 110 -10.19 23.17 -2.35
CA LEU A 110 -11.16 23.95 -3.12
C LEU A 110 -12.39 23.14 -3.56
N GLN A 111 -12.40 21.83 -3.31
CA GLN A 111 -13.45 20.89 -3.71
C GLN A 111 -13.73 20.86 -5.22
N GLY A 112 -12.77 21.30 -6.05
CA GLY A 112 -12.85 21.27 -7.50
C GLY A 112 -12.29 20.00 -8.12
N VAL A 113 -11.43 19.30 -7.38
CA VAL A 113 -10.72 18.10 -7.81
C VAL A 113 -11.02 16.94 -6.87
N VAL A 114 -11.32 15.80 -7.47
CA VAL A 114 -11.58 14.54 -6.77
C VAL A 114 -10.47 13.55 -7.12
N VAL A 115 -9.91 12.92 -6.09
CA VAL A 115 -8.86 11.90 -6.22
C VAL A 115 -9.30 10.62 -5.54
N THR A 116 -9.35 9.53 -6.29
CA THR A 116 -9.41 8.19 -5.71
C THR A 116 -7.98 7.68 -5.55
N VAL A 117 -7.61 7.33 -4.32
CA VAL A 117 -6.34 6.69 -3.98
C VAL A 117 -6.59 5.20 -3.73
N GLY A 118 -5.68 4.36 -4.23
CA GLY A 118 -5.72 2.92 -4.06
C GLY A 118 -4.40 2.39 -3.52
N VAL A 119 -4.46 1.61 -2.44
CA VAL A 119 -3.31 0.91 -1.86
C VAL A 119 -3.42 -0.56 -2.23
N ALA A 120 -2.56 -1.02 -3.14
CA ALA A 120 -2.47 -2.44 -3.51
C ALA A 120 -1.36 -3.13 -2.73
N ALA A 121 -1.70 -4.20 -2.03
CA ALA A 121 -0.77 -5.03 -1.28
C ALA A 121 -0.41 -6.29 -2.07
N PHE A 122 0.87 -6.68 -2.06
CA PHE A 122 1.39 -7.85 -2.75
C PHE A 122 2.10 -8.80 -1.78
N THR A 123 2.36 -10.03 -2.21
CA THR A 123 3.10 -11.02 -1.41
C THR A 123 4.54 -10.59 -1.09
N GLY A 124 5.08 -9.62 -1.82
CA GLY A 124 6.41 -9.07 -1.61
C GLY A 124 6.73 -7.98 -2.63
N GLU A 125 7.89 -7.35 -2.44
CA GLU A 125 8.33 -6.20 -3.26
C GLU A 125 8.49 -6.53 -4.74
N ALA A 126 9.01 -7.71 -5.10
CA ALA A 126 9.12 -8.12 -6.50
C ALA A 126 7.76 -8.16 -7.21
N GLY A 127 6.70 -8.60 -6.52
CA GLY A 127 5.33 -8.57 -7.03
C GLY A 127 4.82 -7.14 -7.22
N ALA A 128 5.04 -6.28 -6.21
CA ALA A 128 4.69 -4.86 -6.29
C ALA A 128 5.39 -4.14 -7.47
N ALA A 129 6.69 -4.40 -7.67
CA ALA A 129 7.45 -3.87 -8.80
C ALA A 129 6.91 -4.36 -10.15
N ALA A 130 6.60 -5.65 -10.27
CA ALA A 130 6.00 -6.23 -11.48
C ALA A 130 4.61 -5.63 -11.79
N ALA A 131 3.79 -5.40 -10.76
CA ALA A 131 2.50 -4.74 -10.90
C ALA A 131 2.63 -3.28 -11.35
N LYS A 132 3.57 -2.53 -10.76
CA LYS A 132 3.89 -1.15 -11.18
C LYS A 132 4.34 -1.09 -12.64
N ALA A 133 5.17 -2.03 -13.07
CA ALA A 133 5.64 -2.10 -14.46
C ALA A 133 4.51 -2.39 -15.47
N ALA A 134 3.41 -3.02 -15.05
CA ALA A 134 2.24 -3.27 -15.89
C ALA A 134 1.29 -2.07 -16.02
N LEU A 135 1.41 -1.08 -15.14
CA LEU A 135 0.61 0.14 -15.16
C LEU A 135 1.14 1.12 -16.23
N PRO A 136 0.26 1.92 -16.87
CA PRO A 136 0.70 2.97 -17.78
C PRO A 136 1.61 4.00 -17.09
N ARG A 137 2.36 4.74 -17.91
CA ARG A 137 3.10 5.92 -17.44
C ARG A 137 2.16 6.93 -16.77
N ALA A 138 2.72 7.71 -15.84
CA ALA A 138 2.00 8.77 -15.15
C ALA A 138 1.27 9.71 -16.14
N GLY A 139 0.12 10.22 -15.74
CA GLY A 139 -0.77 11.02 -16.59
C GLY A 139 -1.74 10.21 -17.46
N ARG A 140 -1.61 8.87 -17.55
CA ARG A 140 -2.54 8.03 -18.33
C ARG A 140 -3.48 7.22 -17.42
N PRO A 141 -4.72 7.71 -17.16
CA PRO A 141 -5.61 7.14 -16.16
C PRO A 141 -6.21 5.77 -16.50
N SER A 142 -6.10 5.33 -17.75
CA SER A 142 -6.72 4.08 -18.21
C SER A 142 -5.77 3.31 -19.16
N PRO A 143 -5.59 1.99 -18.96
CA PRO A 143 -6.11 1.22 -17.83
C PRO A 143 -5.38 1.58 -16.51
N GLY A 144 -6.10 1.66 -15.40
CA GLY A 144 -5.53 2.05 -14.11
C GLY A 144 -6.43 1.70 -12.92
N LEU A 145 -6.24 2.42 -11.81
CA LEU A 145 -7.12 2.37 -10.66
C LEU A 145 -8.53 2.85 -11.06
N ARG A 146 -9.56 2.11 -10.66
CA ARG A 146 -10.94 2.52 -10.90
C ARG A 146 -11.34 3.62 -9.92
N ALA A 147 -11.94 4.68 -10.46
CA ALA A 147 -12.58 5.72 -9.68
C ALA A 147 -13.58 5.10 -8.69
N LEU A 148 -13.67 5.73 -7.52
CA LEU A 148 -14.57 5.37 -6.44
C LEU A 148 -15.46 6.57 -6.13
N ALA A 149 -16.68 6.53 -6.65
CA ALA A 149 -17.71 7.52 -6.35
C ALA A 149 -18.51 7.09 -5.10
N PHE A 150 -18.97 8.08 -4.34
CA PHE A 150 -19.92 7.89 -3.23
C PHE A 150 -21.27 8.53 -3.60
N PRO A 151 -22.33 7.72 -3.81
CA PRO A 151 -23.64 8.24 -4.16
C PRO A 151 -24.18 9.24 -3.14
N GLY A 152 -24.87 10.28 -3.63
CA GLY A 152 -25.41 11.34 -2.77
C GLY A 152 -24.35 12.33 -2.24
N THR A 153 -23.10 12.24 -2.70
CA THR A 153 -22.04 13.21 -2.37
C THR A 153 -21.59 13.96 -3.62
N VAL A 154 -20.76 14.99 -3.47
CA VAL A 154 -20.15 15.70 -4.61
C VAL A 154 -19.30 14.79 -5.51
N THR A 155 -18.86 13.63 -5.01
CA THR A 155 -18.06 12.66 -5.78
C THR A 155 -18.88 11.70 -6.64
N ASP A 156 -20.21 11.76 -6.58
CA ASP A 156 -21.11 10.83 -7.28
C ASP A 156 -20.86 10.79 -8.80
N ARG A 157 -20.48 11.93 -9.37
CA ARG A 157 -20.19 12.07 -10.81
C ARG A 157 -18.80 11.58 -11.21
N PHE A 158 -17.93 11.23 -10.26
CA PHE A 158 -16.57 10.79 -10.54
C PHE A 158 -16.51 9.32 -11.00
N THR A 159 -16.88 9.12 -12.26
CA THR A 159 -16.92 7.80 -12.90
C THR A 159 -15.64 7.52 -13.70
N ALA A 160 -15.59 6.34 -14.34
CA ALA A 160 -14.46 5.95 -15.18
C ALA A 160 -14.15 6.95 -16.31
N ALA A 161 -15.16 7.65 -16.83
CA ALA A 161 -15.00 8.65 -17.90
C ALA A 161 -14.38 9.96 -17.38
N GLY A 162 -14.64 10.32 -16.12
CA GLY A 162 -14.14 11.54 -15.48
C GLY A 162 -12.69 11.45 -15.01
N ARG A 163 -12.03 10.29 -15.17
CA ARG A 163 -10.61 10.14 -14.86
C ARG A 163 -9.76 10.88 -15.90
N GLN A 164 -8.95 11.83 -15.47
CA GLN A 164 -8.16 12.69 -16.36
C GLN A 164 -6.66 12.51 -16.23
N SER A 165 -6.19 12.16 -15.04
CA SER A 165 -4.78 11.85 -14.78
C SER A 165 -4.66 10.71 -13.77
N SER A 166 -3.45 10.18 -13.63
CA SER A 166 -3.11 9.14 -12.66
C SER A 166 -1.63 9.17 -12.31
N LEU A 167 -1.35 8.65 -11.12
CA LEU A 167 -0.01 8.46 -10.59
C LEU A 167 0.14 7.04 -10.05
N VAL A 168 1.39 6.55 -10.02
CA VAL A 168 1.74 5.29 -9.39
C VAL A 168 3.04 5.48 -8.58
N ARG A 169 3.04 4.99 -7.35
CA ARG A 169 4.19 4.92 -6.43
C ARG A 169 4.32 3.50 -5.90
N GLN A 170 5.53 3.09 -5.53
CA GLN A 170 5.79 1.78 -4.94
C GLN A 170 6.91 1.90 -3.92
N ALA A 171 6.74 1.23 -2.79
CA ALA A 171 7.77 0.99 -1.78
C ALA A 171 7.42 -0.30 -1.04
N GLY A 172 8.41 -1.18 -0.85
CA GLY A 172 8.20 -2.49 -0.25
C GLY A 172 7.09 -3.28 -0.96
N PRO A 173 6.18 -3.97 -0.23
CA PRO A 173 5.12 -4.78 -0.83
C PRO A 173 3.90 -3.98 -1.31
N TYR A 174 3.98 -2.64 -1.33
CA TYR A 174 2.84 -1.76 -1.62
C TYR A 174 3.00 -0.99 -2.94
N VAL A 175 1.90 -0.92 -3.70
CA VAL A 175 1.75 0.03 -4.82
C VAL A 175 0.61 0.98 -4.50
N VAL A 176 0.91 2.28 -4.40
CA VAL A 176 -0.10 3.33 -4.27
C VAL A 176 -0.39 3.92 -5.64
N MET A 177 -1.66 3.88 -6.03
CA MET A 177 -2.16 4.43 -7.28
C MET A 177 -3.10 5.59 -6.98
N THR A 178 -3.11 6.59 -7.84
CA THR A 178 -4.14 7.62 -7.83
C THR A 178 -4.84 7.67 -9.18
N THR A 179 -6.13 7.98 -9.18
CA THR A 179 -6.82 8.49 -10.35
C THR A 179 -7.59 9.73 -9.96
N VAL A 180 -7.49 10.75 -10.80
CA VAL A 180 -7.92 12.11 -10.46
C VAL A 180 -8.63 12.77 -11.64
N GLY A 181 -9.57 13.64 -11.33
CA GLY A 181 -10.27 14.50 -12.28
C GLY A 181 -11.09 15.56 -11.55
N GLN A 182 -11.81 16.38 -12.31
CA GLN A 182 -12.66 17.43 -11.77
C GLN A 182 -13.93 16.82 -11.20
N VAL A 183 -14.42 17.43 -10.12
CA VAL A 183 -15.59 16.96 -9.36
C VAL A 183 -16.87 16.89 -10.20
N ASP A 184 -16.98 17.71 -11.25
CA ASP A 184 -18.14 17.71 -12.15
C ASP A 184 -18.24 16.48 -13.06
N GLY A 185 -17.22 15.61 -13.05
CA GLY A 185 -17.19 14.35 -13.79
C GLY A 185 -16.93 14.52 -15.28
N ARG A 186 -16.52 15.72 -15.74
CA ARG A 186 -16.28 15.96 -17.17
C ARG A 186 -15.23 14.98 -17.71
N PRO A 187 -15.46 14.39 -18.91
CA PRO A 187 -14.51 13.46 -19.47
C PRO A 187 -13.17 14.12 -19.82
N ALA A 188 -12.07 13.36 -19.75
CA ALA A 188 -10.73 13.85 -20.12
C ALA A 188 -10.68 14.46 -21.54
N LYS A 189 -11.45 13.91 -22.48
CA LYS A 189 -11.56 14.41 -23.88
C LYS A 189 -12.28 15.76 -24.01
N ALA A 190 -13.04 16.17 -22.99
CA ALA A 190 -13.77 17.44 -22.96
C ALA A 190 -12.94 18.54 -22.29
N VAL A 191 -11.83 18.18 -21.62
CA VAL A 191 -10.83 19.12 -21.17
C VAL A 191 -9.91 19.40 -22.36
N GLY A 192 -9.71 20.67 -22.68
CA GLY A 192 -8.87 21.11 -23.79
C GLY A 192 -7.40 20.76 -23.56
N GLU A 193 -6.52 21.75 -23.45
CA GLU A 193 -5.13 21.49 -23.11
C GLU A 193 -5.03 20.89 -21.71
N GLN A 194 -4.37 19.73 -21.60
CA GLN A 194 -4.08 19.08 -20.32
C GLN A 194 -3.21 20.02 -19.49
N ARG A 195 -3.57 20.20 -18.21
CA ARG A 195 -2.78 20.99 -17.24
C ARG A 195 -2.21 20.05 -16.18
N PRO A 196 -1.03 19.42 -16.41
CA PRO A 196 -0.46 18.47 -15.46
C PRO A 196 -0.26 19.04 -14.06
N ALA A 197 0.06 20.33 -13.95
CA ALA A 197 0.28 21.04 -12.69
C ALA A 197 -0.95 20.99 -11.75
N MET A 198 -2.17 21.08 -12.31
CA MET A 198 -3.43 21.02 -11.54
C MET A 198 -3.56 19.72 -10.72
N PHE A 199 -2.94 18.63 -11.16
CA PHE A 199 -3.03 17.33 -10.51
C PHE A 199 -1.73 16.90 -9.81
N ALA A 200 -0.71 17.78 -9.78
CA ALA A 200 0.61 17.46 -9.24
C ALA A 200 0.56 17.08 -7.75
N PHE A 201 -0.32 17.74 -6.98
CA PHE A 201 -0.52 17.49 -5.54
C PHE A 201 -0.92 16.04 -5.20
N THR A 202 -1.45 15.29 -6.17
CA THR A 202 -1.75 13.86 -5.97
C THR A 202 -0.48 13.04 -5.71
N GLY A 203 0.70 13.57 -6.07
CA GLY A 203 2.01 13.09 -5.65
C GLY A 203 2.15 13.04 -4.15
N ASP A 204 2.01 14.20 -3.49
CA ASP A 204 2.16 14.34 -2.05
C ASP A 204 1.18 13.43 -1.28
N ILE A 205 -0.06 13.32 -1.76
CA ILE A 205 -1.06 12.42 -1.17
C ILE A 205 -0.60 10.96 -1.24
N ALA A 206 -0.14 10.52 -2.42
CA ALA A 206 0.33 9.15 -2.62
C ALA A 206 1.59 8.85 -1.81
N ASP A 207 2.54 9.79 -1.78
CA ASP A 207 3.82 9.66 -1.09
C ASP A 207 3.61 9.61 0.43
N ARG A 208 2.70 10.40 0.99
CA ARG A 208 2.37 10.38 2.42
C ARG A 208 1.69 9.09 2.86
N ILE A 209 0.72 8.60 2.10
CA ILE A 209 0.06 7.30 2.36
C ILE A 209 1.08 6.16 2.25
N LEU A 210 1.92 6.19 1.22
CA LEU A 210 2.93 5.16 1.01
C LEU A 210 3.96 5.14 2.14
N ALA A 211 4.46 6.31 2.56
CA ALA A 211 5.44 6.42 3.64
C ALA A 211 4.91 5.80 4.95
N GLU A 212 3.66 6.11 5.33
CA GLU A 212 3.03 5.55 6.53
C GLU A 212 2.95 4.00 6.48
N LEU A 213 2.66 3.44 5.30
CA LEU A 213 2.60 1.99 5.10
C LEU A 213 3.96 1.31 5.04
N SER A 214 4.97 1.96 4.45
CA SER A 214 6.25 1.32 4.13
C SER A 214 7.38 1.65 5.11
N THR A 215 7.15 2.51 6.11
CA THR A 215 8.19 2.86 7.09
C THR A 215 8.44 1.66 7.99
N PRO A 216 9.67 1.08 7.99
CA PRO A 216 10.00 -0.06 8.82
C PRO A 216 9.92 0.33 10.30
N VAL A 217 9.32 -0.53 11.12
CA VAL A 217 9.39 -0.45 12.58
C VAL A 217 10.38 -1.53 13.02
N ARG A 218 11.35 -1.15 13.85
CA ARG A 218 12.29 -2.09 14.44
C ARG A 218 11.56 -2.83 15.58
N PRO A 219 11.51 -4.17 15.57
CA PRO A 219 10.92 -4.91 16.66
C PRO A 219 11.65 -4.60 17.96
N ASP A 220 10.90 -4.22 18.98
CA ASP A 220 11.40 -3.99 20.33
C ASP A 220 10.88 -5.11 21.24
N CYS A 221 11.78 -6.05 21.57
CA CYS A 221 11.47 -7.21 22.40
C CYS A 221 11.10 -6.87 23.86
N VAL A 222 11.22 -5.60 24.28
CA VAL A 222 10.78 -5.14 25.61
C VAL A 222 9.32 -4.68 25.57
N SER A 223 8.78 -4.37 24.39
CA SER A 223 7.40 -3.90 24.22
C SER A 223 6.39 -5.04 24.09
N GLU A 224 5.14 -4.82 24.54
CA GLU A 224 4.07 -5.81 24.42
C GLU A 224 3.64 -6.11 22.98
N GLU A 225 4.00 -5.24 22.03
CA GLU A 225 3.64 -5.36 20.61
C GLU A 225 4.45 -6.46 19.88
N TRP A 226 5.60 -6.86 20.43
CA TRP A 226 6.49 -7.84 19.82
C TRP A 226 6.74 -9.02 20.76
N ARG A 227 6.66 -10.25 20.21
CA ARG A 227 7.02 -11.47 20.95
C ARG A 227 8.35 -12.01 20.41
N CYS A 228 9.35 -11.89 21.26
CA CYS A 228 10.63 -12.58 21.21
C CYS A 228 10.58 -13.66 22.32
#